data_AF-A0A246AC43-F1
#
_entry.id   AF-A0A246AC43-F1
#
_cell.length_a   1.000
_cell.length_b   1.000
_cell.length_c   1.000
_cell.angle_alpha   90.00
_cell.angle_beta   90.00
_cell.angle_gamma   90.00
#
_symmetry.space_group_name_H-M   'P 1'
#
loop_
_entity.id
_entity.type
_entity.pdbx_description
1 polymer ?
#
loop_
_entity_poly.entity_id
_entity_poly.type
_entity_poly.pdbx_seq_one_letter_code
_entity_poly.pdbx_strand_id
1 'polypeptide(L)' 'MSFDKENPEMLLLLATFQQFDLHYLIIGGFAVNRYDYNRTTGDLDIFKRYKRKQAKLNLCTG' A
#
# COMPACT_ATOMS: atom_id res chain seq x y z
N MET A 1 -19.97 4.81 12.82
CA MET A 1 -19.32 5.75 11.87
C MET A 1 -18.07 5.06 11.37
N SER A 2 -18.03 4.75 10.08
CA SER A 2 -16.90 4.08 9.42
C SER A 2 -15.80 5.12 9.23
N PHE A 3 -14.83 5.14 10.15
CA PHE A 3 -13.71 6.09 10.13
C PHE A 3 -12.80 5.93 8.89
N ASP A 4 -12.89 4.79 8.22
CA ASP A 4 -11.97 4.41 7.14
C ASP A 4 -12.43 4.89 5.74
N LYS A 5 -13.66 5.40 5.60
CA LYS A 5 -14.23 5.77 4.30
C LYS A 5 -13.97 7.22 3.87
N GLU A 6 -13.50 8.10 4.76
CA GLU A 6 -13.60 9.55 4.53
C GLU A 6 -12.33 10.38 4.82
N ASN A 7 -11.19 9.79 5.21
CA ASN A 7 -9.96 10.59 5.40
C ASN A 7 -9.34 10.96 4.03
N PRO A 8 -9.35 12.24 3.62
CA PRO A 8 -8.90 12.65 2.29
C PRO A 8 -7.40 12.43 2.06
N GLU A 9 -6.59 12.50 3.11
CA GLU A 9 -5.14 12.30 3.02
C GLU A 9 -4.80 10.83 2.76
N MET A 10 -5.52 9.91 3.39
CA MET A 10 -5.37 8.48 3.12
C MET A 10 -5.79 8.13 1.70
N LEU A 11 -6.91 8.69 1.22
CA LEU A 11 -7.37 8.49 -0.16
C LEU A 11 -6.36 9.04 -1.18
N LEU A 12 -5.78 10.20 -0.92
CA LEU A 12 -4.73 10.78 -1.76
C LEU A 12 -3.48 9.87 -1.81
N LEU A 13 -3.07 9.30 -0.68
CA LEU A 13 -1.95 8.37 -0.61
C LEU A 13 -2.20 7.11 -1.45
N LEU A 14 -3.39 6.50 -1.33
CA LEU A 14 -3.76 5.31 -2.08
C LEU A 14 -3.83 5.58 -3.59
N ALA A 15 -4.40 6.74 -3.99
CA ALA A 15 -4.42 7.17 -5.39
C ALA A 15 -3.00 7.37 -5.94
N THR A 16 -2.11 7.97 -5.14
CA THR A 16 -0.70 8.13 -5.48
C THR A 16 -0.01 6.79 -5.68
N PHE A 17 -0.24 5.81 -4.79
CA PHE A 17 0.36 4.48 -4.93
C PHE A 17 -0.08 3.77 -6.21
N GLN A 18 -1.36 3.92 -6.59
CA GLN A 18 -1.87 3.41 -7.85
C GLN A 18 -1.22 4.11 -9.05
N GLN A 19 -1.05 5.43 -9.01
CA GLN A 19 -0.38 6.20 -10.06
C GLN A 19 1.07 5.73 -10.31
N PHE A 20 1.79 5.34 -9.26
CA PHE A 20 3.19 4.88 -9.35
C PHE A 20 3.36 3.36 -9.53
N ASP A 21 2.29 2.60 -9.80
CA ASP A 21 2.32 1.13 -9.92
C ASP A 21 3.02 0.45 -8.72
N LEU A 22 2.73 0.96 -7.51
CA LEU A 22 3.33 0.43 -6.31
C LEU A 22 2.68 -0.89 -5.94
N HIS A 23 3.47 -1.93 -5.72
CA HIS A 23 2.98 -3.17 -5.13
C HIS A 23 3.05 -3.09 -3.60
N TYR A 24 1.89 -3.01 -2.96
CA TYR A 24 1.75 -2.93 -1.52
C TYR A 24 0.57 -3.78 -1.02
N LEU A 25 0.56 -4.04 0.28
CA LEU A 25 -0.52 -4.67 1.01
C LEU A 25 -0.88 -3.77 2.20
N ILE A 26 -2.15 -3.40 2.32
CA ILE A 26 -2.64 -2.72 3.52
C ILE A 26 -2.84 -3.77 4.61
N ILE A 27 -2.32 -3.51 5.80
CA ILE A 27 -2.43 -4.38 6.97
C ILE A 27 -2.98 -3.57 8.16
N GLY A 28 -3.01 -4.18 9.35
CA GLY A 28 -3.40 -3.47 10.58
C GLY A 28 -4.91 -3.22 10.70
N GLY A 29 -5.27 -2.29 11.60
CA GLY A 29 -6.67 -2.00 11.96
C GLY A 29 -7.52 -1.55 10.78
N PHE A 30 -6.93 -0.72 9.90
CA PHE A 30 -7.59 -0.22 8.68
C PHE A 30 -8.01 -1.36 7.74
N ALA A 31 -7.16 -2.38 7.56
CA ALA A 31 -7.49 -3.54 6.73
C ALA A 31 -8.61 -4.39 7.33
N VAL A 32 -8.65 -4.52 8.66
CA VAL A 32 -9.64 -5.33 9.38
C VAL A 32 -11.01 -4.66 9.38
N ASN A 33 -11.06 -3.33 9.51
CA ASN A 33 -12.32 -2.57 9.46
C ASN A 33 -13.06 -2.71 8.11
N ARG A 34 -12.35 -3.08 7.04
CA ARG A 34 -12.95 -3.37 5.73
C ARG A 34 -13.95 -4.55 5.77
N TYR A 35 -13.84 -5.42 6.77
CA TYR A 35 -14.65 -6.63 6.97
C TYR A 35 -15.61 -6.50 8.17
N ASP A 36 -16.16 -5.30 8.39
CA ASP A 36 -17.16 -5.00 9.43
C ASP A 36 -16.71 -5.21 10.88
N TYR A 37 -15.40 -5.27 11.10
CA TYR A 37 -14.85 -5.06 12.43
C TYR A 37 -14.88 -3.56 12.75
N ASN A 38 -15.37 -3.21 13.93
CA ASN A 38 -15.53 -1.82 14.32
C ASN A 38 -14.45 -1.45 15.33
N ARG A 39 -13.19 -1.35 14.88
CA ARG A 39 -12.07 -0.86 15.70
C ARG A 39 -11.77 0.59 15.38
N THR A 40 -11.54 1.38 16.41
CA THR A 40 -10.95 2.71 16.23
C THR A 40 -9.49 2.54 15.82
N THR A 41 -9.15 3.00 14.61
CA THR A 41 -7.78 3.02 14.07
C THR A 41 -7.56 4.44 13.52
N GLY A 42 -6.44 5.07 13.87
CA GLY A 42 -6.10 6.43 13.43
C GLY A 42 -4.95 6.46 12.42
N ASP A 43 -4.42 5.30 12.12
CA ASP A 43 -3.20 5.01 11.39
C ASP A 43 -3.47 4.07 10.21
N LEU A 44 -2.53 4.05 9.26
CA LEU A 44 -2.56 3.21 8.07
C LEU A 44 -1.25 2.42 7.96
N ASP A 45 -1.32 1.12 8.24
CA ASP A 45 -0.16 0.23 8.12
C ASP A 45 -0.03 -0.34 6.71
N ILE A 46 1.16 -0.20 6.12
CA ILE A 46 1.42 -0.63 4.74
C ILE A 46 2.66 -1.51 4.67
N PHE A 47 2.50 -2.71 4.13
CA PHE A 47 3.61 -3.58 3.75
C PHE A 47 3.92 -3.44 2.26
N LYS A 48 5.11 -2.91 1.94
CA LYS A 48 5.55 -2.71 0.55
C LYS A 48 6.34 -3.91 0.05
N ARG A 49 5.98 -4.42 -1.14
CA ARG A 49 6.78 -5.45 -1.81
C ARG A 49 8.02 -4.81 -2.45
N TYR A 50 9.20 -5.26 -2.04
CA TYR A 50 10.44 -4.88 -2.71
C TYR A 50 10.58 -5.63 -4.05
N LYS A 51 10.54 -4.92 -5.17
CA LYS A 51 10.99 -5.46 -6.47
C LYS A 51 12.48 -5.13 -6.60
N ARG A 52 13.34 -6.15 -6.55
CA ARG A 52 14.76 -6.00 -6.88
C ARG A 52 14.87 -5.69 -8.38
N LYS A 53 15.46 -4.53 -8.75
CA LYS A 53 15.82 -4.27 -10.14
C LYS A 53 16.79 -5.36 -10.58
N GLN A 54 16.40 -6.18 -11.56
CA GLN A 54 17.36 -7.05 -12.24
C GLN A 54 18.27 -6.14 -13.07
N ALA A 55 19.50 -5.92 -12.61
CA ALA A 55 20.53 -5.36 -13.47
C ALA A 55 20.79 -6.38 -14.58
N LYS A 56 20.38 -6.08 -15.81
CA LYS A 56 20.86 -6.82 -16.98
C LYS A 56 22.37 -6.57 -17.09
N LEU A 57 23.17 -7.44 -16.51
CA LEU A 57 24.60 -7.46 -16.80
C LEU A 57 24.75 -8.08 -18.19
N ASN A 58 24.81 -7.24 -19.22
CA ASN A 58 25.27 -7.67 -20.53
C ASN A 58 26.77 -7.96 -20.41
N LEU A 59 27.11 -9.21 -20.09
CA LEU A 59 28.47 -9.70 -20.27
C LEU A 59 28.70 -9.76 -21.78
N CYS A 60 29.52 -8.85 -22.31
CA CYS A 60 30.05 -8.95 -23.65
C CYS A 60 30.80 -10.28 -23.76
N THR A 61 30.16 -11.28 -24.37
CA THR A 61 30.82 -12.53 -24.73
C THR A 61 31.44 -12.36 -26.11
N GLY A 62 32.78 -12.32 -26.13
CA GLY A 62 33.64 -12.79 -27.21
C GLY A 62 33.55 -12.06 -28.54
#